data_AF-A0A7W8KHP5-F1
#
_entry.id   AF-A0A7W8KHP5-F1
#
_cell.length_a   1.000
_cell.length_b   1.000
_cell.length_c   1.000
_cell.angle_alpha   90.00
_cell.angle_beta   90.00
_cell.angle_gamma   90.00
#
_symmetry.space_group_name_H-M   'P 1'
#
loop_
_entity.id
_entity.type
_entity.pdbx_description
1 polymer ?
#
loop_
_entity_poly.entity_id
_entity_poly.type
_entity_poly.pdbx_seq_one_letter_code
_entity_poly.pdbx_strand_id
1 'polypeptide(L)'
;MSRAPLEARRRAQARTRRLRVGLILLVVGVVLALALLARTASPPSGRAPSGRAPGTPGGTVSGVARVLDGDTLDVAGTRVRLYGIDAPEHDQTCRRAGKTYACGQEAAASLRAFLGTRSVTCQRRDTDRYGRTVGVCRVNGTDVNGWMVAQGHALAYREYATDYVPQENAARAAKRGVHAGTYVNPADFRHEGAAAAPAPTASRRTTPYANCAQARAAGRTPVLRGEGGYNAKLDGDGDGRMCE
;
A
#
# COMPACT_ATOMS: atom_id res chain seq x y z
N MET A 1 -20.96 -75.72 -36.19
CA MET A 1 -19.77 -75.97 -35.35
C MET A 1 -18.70 -74.93 -35.70
N SER A 2 -18.33 -74.01 -34.80
CA SER A 2 -16.98 -73.39 -34.75
C SER A 2 -16.86 -72.50 -33.50
N ARG A 3 -16.21 -73.01 -32.43
CA ARG A 3 -15.95 -72.31 -31.15
C ARG A 3 -14.49 -71.84 -31.02
N ALA A 4 -13.77 -71.66 -32.13
CA ALA A 4 -12.32 -71.43 -32.11
C ALA A 4 -11.79 -69.96 -31.91
N PRO A 5 -12.54 -68.84 -32.05
CA PRO A 5 -11.88 -67.52 -32.12
C PRO A 5 -11.66 -66.80 -30.79
N LEU A 6 -12.30 -67.23 -29.69
CA LEU A 6 -12.29 -66.48 -28.42
C LEU A 6 -11.07 -66.78 -27.53
N GLU A 7 -10.53 -68.00 -27.56
CA GLU A 7 -9.39 -68.38 -26.72
C GLU A 7 -8.06 -67.78 -27.20
N ALA A 8 -7.88 -67.63 -28.51
CA ALA A 8 -6.70 -67.01 -29.11
C ALA A 8 -6.55 -65.53 -28.70
N ARG A 9 -7.67 -64.79 -28.65
CA ARG A 9 -7.69 -63.38 -28.24
C ARG A 9 -7.31 -63.17 -26.77
N ARG A 10 -7.72 -64.08 -25.87
CA ARG A 10 -7.37 -64.01 -24.43
C ARG A 10 -5.88 -64.26 -24.18
N ARG A 11 -5.27 -65.20 -24.91
CA ARG A 11 -3.83 -65.50 -24.79
C ARG A 11 -2.95 -64.36 -25.32
N ALA A 12 -3.37 -63.71 -26.40
CA ALA A 12 -2.69 -62.53 -26.94
C ALA A 12 -2.74 -61.34 -25.96
N GLN A 13 -3.91 -61.04 -25.39
CA GLN A 13 -4.09 -59.95 -24.41
C GLN A 13 -3.27 -60.16 -23.13
N ALA A 14 -3.16 -61.39 -22.63
CA ALA A 14 -2.36 -61.72 -21.45
C ALA A 14 -0.84 -61.56 -21.68
N ARG A 15 -0.34 -61.94 -22.86
CA ARG A 15 1.07 -61.73 -23.24
C ARG A 15 1.43 -60.25 -23.31
N THR A 16 0.60 -59.42 -23.95
CA THR A 16 0.82 -57.97 -24.02
C THR A 16 0.78 -57.27 -22.65
N ARG A 17 -0.05 -57.73 -21.71
CA ARG A 17 -0.09 -57.17 -20.34
C ARG A 17 1.15 -57.53 -19.54
N ARG A 18 1.67 -58.76 -19.65
CA ARG A 18 2.90 -59.18 -18.98
C ARG A 18 4.14 -58.44 -19.49
N LEU A 19 4.24 -58.18 -20.80
CA LEU A 19 5.34 -57.37 -21.36
C LEU A 19 5.28 -55.90 -20.89
N ARG A 20 4.10 -55.29 -20.83
CA ARG A 20 3.96 -53.88 -20.39
C ARG A 20 4.28 -53.69 -18.91
N VAL A 21 3.88 -54.62 -18.04
CA VAL A 21 4.20 -54.54 -16.60
C VAL A 21 5.68 -54.77 -16.34
N GLY A 22 6.32 -55.72 -17.05
CA GLY A 22 7.77 -55.95 -16.95
C GLY A 22 8.60 -54.76 -17.41
N LEU A 23 8.19 -54.08 -18.50
CA LEU A 23 8.88 -52.88 -19.00
C LEU A 23 8.73 -51.69 -18.04
N ILE A 24 7.55 -51.48 -17.44
CA ILE A 24 7.34 -50.41 -16.46
C ILE A 24 8.19 -50.64 -15.20
N LEU A 25 8.24 -51.88 -14.68
CA LEU A 25 9.06 -52.20 -13.51
C LEU A 25 10.57 -52.02 -13.79
N LEU A 26 11.03 -52.34 -15.00
CA LEU A 26 12.43 -52.14 -15.39
C LEU A 26 12.79 -50.66 -15.54
N VAL A 27 11.91 -49.83 -16.14
CA VAL A 27 12.14 -48.38 -16.27
C VAL A 27 12.11 -47.69 -14.90
N VAL A 28 11.17 -48.03 -14.02
CA VAL A 28 11.10 -47.47 -12.66
C VAL A 28 12.35 -47.85 -11.84
N GLY A 29 12.81 -49.10 -11.96
CA GLY A 29 14.05 -49.55 -11.29
C GLY A 29 15.31 -48.80 -11.74
N VAL A 30 15.45 -48.55 -13.06
CA VAL A 30 16.58 -47.79 -13.61
C VAL A 30 16.53 -46.32 -13.20
N VAL A 31 15.36 -45.68 -13.19
CA VAL A 31 15.21 -44.28 -12.75
C VAL A 31 15.51 -44.13 -11.25
N LEU A 32 15.10 -45.07 -10.40
CA LEU A 32 15.46 -45.06 -8.99
C LEU A 32 16.97 -45.28 -8.77
N ALA A 33 17.60 -46.17 -9.54
CA ALA A 33 19.04 -46.43 -9.45
C ALA A 33 19.89 -45.23 -9.91
N LEU A 34 19.45 -44.47 -10.92
CA LEU A 34 20.12 -43.24 -11.37
C LEU A 34 19.95 -42.07 -10.39
N ALA A 35 18.85 -42.00 -9.62
CA ALA A 35 18.63 -40.96 -8.62
C ALA A 35 19.55 -41.11 -7.37
N LEU A 36 20.20 -42.25 -7.18
CA LEU A 36 21.08 -42.54 -6.04
C LEU A 36 22.57 -42.19 -6.27
N LEU A 37 22.95 -41.76 -7.48
CA LEU A 37 24.33 -41.34 -7.81
C LEU A 37 24.57 -39.82 -7.78
N ALA A 38 23.54 -39.00 -7.56
CA ALA A 38 23.68 -37.54 -7.47
C ALA A 38 23.93 -37.10 -6.02
N ARG A 39 25.14 -37.35 -5.51
CA ARG A 39 25.56 -36.92 -4.16
C ARG A 39 26.35 -35.60 -4.24
N THR A 40 25.71 -34.56 -3.72
CA THR A 40 26.27 -33.39 -3.03
C THR A 40 27.33 -32.56 -3.76
N ALA A 41 26.89 -31.65 -4.63
CA ALA A 41 27.62 -30.41 -4.88
C ALA A 41 27.02 -29.30 -4.00
N SER A 42 27.71 -28.94 -2.93
CA SER A 42 27.40 -27.75 -2.14
C SER A 42 27.65 -26.50 -2.99
N PRO A 43 26.69 -25.57 -3.14
CA PRO A 43 26.97 -24.30 -3.79
C PRO A 43 27.90 -23.45 -2.91
N PRO A 44 28.82 -22.66 -3.49
CA PRO A 44 29.61 -21.72 -2.71
C PRO A 44 28.71 -20.64 -2.13
N SER A 45 28.77 -20.46 -0.81
CA SER A 45 28.23 -19.30 -0.10
C SER A 45 28.97 -18.04 -0.55
N GLY A 46 28.55 -17.47 -1.67
CA GLY A 46 28.90 -16.12 -2.07
C GLY A 46 28.10 -15.12 -1.25
N ARG A 47 28.73 -14.52 -0.25
CA ARG A 47 28.18 -13.35 0.45
C ARG A 47 28.21 -12.17 -0.52
N ALA A 48 27.08 -11.90 -1.16
CA ALA A 48 26.91 -10.71 -1.98
C ALA A 48 27.00 -9.45 -1.08
N PRO A 49 27.69 -8.39 -1.51
CA PRO A 49 27.64 -7.11 -0.81
C PRO A 49 26.22 -6.54 -0.89
N SER A 50 25.74 -6.02 0.23
CA SER A 50 24.52 -5.22 0.35
C SER A 50 24.75 -3.86 -0.30
N GLY A 51 24.78 -3.84 -1.63
CA GLY A 51 24.72 -2.63 -2.44
C GLY A 51 23.26 -2.38 -2.80
N ARG A 52 22.66 -1.34 -2.22
CA ARG A 52 21.32 -0.88 -2.61
C ARG A 52 21.41 -0.33 -4.03
N ALA A 53 21.13 -1.18 -5.01
CA ALA A 53 20.98 -0.77 -6.39
C ALA A 53 19.79 0.21 -6.50
N PRO A 54 19.91 1.31 -7.27
CA PRO A 54 18.76 2.12 -7.63
C PRO A 54 17.76 1.23 -8.40
N GLY A 55 16.53 1.15 -7.88
CA GLY A 55 15.52 0.20 -8.35
C GLY A 55 15.11 0.45 -9.80
N THR A 56 15.17 -0.63 -10.60
CA THR A 56 14.66 -0.72 -11.97
C THR A 56 13.27 -0.07 -12.10
N PRO A 57 13.07 0.89 -13.04
CA PRO A 57 11.75 1.37 -13.41
C PRO A 57 10.86 0.17 -13.79
N GLY A 58 9.69 0.03 -13.15
CA GLY A 58 8.81 -1.15 -13.32
C GLY A 58 8.92 -2.24 -12.26
N GLY A 59 9.61 -1.98 -11.13
CA GLY A 59 9.68 -2.91 -10.00
C GLY A 59 8.31 -3.36 -9.49
N THR A 60 8.11 -4.68 -9.40
CA THR A 60 6.95 -5.31 -8.77
C THR A 60 7.36 -5.83 -7.40
N VAL A 61 6.56 -5.53 -6.37
CA VAL A 61 6.73 -6.11 -5.03
C VAL A 61 5.55 -7.03 -4.74
N SER A 62 5.83 -8.21 -4.20
CA SER A 62 4.81 -9.22 -3.89
C SER A 62 5.03 -9.82 -2.51
N GLY A 63 3.94 -10.11 -1.80
CA GLY A 63 3.97 -10.77 -0.51
C GLY A 63 2.69 -10.54 0.28
N VAL A 64 2.59 -11.18 1.45
CA VAL A 64 1.50 -10.87 2.39
C VAL A 64 1.67 -9.43 2.86
N ALA A 65 0.63 -8.62 2.67
CA ALA A 65 0.66 -7.22 3.01
C ALA A 65 0.28 -6.99 4.48
N ARG A 66 1.08 -6.20 5.20
CA ARG A 66 0.66 -5.58 6.45
C ARG A 66 0.08 -4.20 6.14
N VAL A 67 -1.18 -3.99 6.48
CA VAL A 67 -1.85 -2.69 6.30
C VAL A 67 -1.42 -1.74 7.41
N LEU A 68 -0.89 -0.58 7.04
CA LEU A 68 -0.51 0.47 8.00
C LEU A 68 -1.68 1.42 8.22
N ASP A 69 -2.22 1.99 7.14
CA ASP A 69 -3.38 2.89 7.12
C ASP A 69 -4.28 2.59 5.88
N GLY A 70 -5.23 3.47 5.57
CA GLY A 70 -6.20 3.27 4.50
C GLY A 70 -5.62 3.34 3.07
N ASP A 71 -4.39 3.82 2.88
CA ASP A 71 -3.75 3.88 1.56
C ASP A 71 -2.28 3.43 1.55
N THR A 72 -1.76 2.90 2.65
CA THR A 72 -0.37 2.47 2.79
C THR A 72 -0.26 1.03 3.27
N LEU A 73 0.44 0.23 2.47
CA LEU A 73 0.79 -1.17 2.74
C LEU A 73 2.29 -1.31 3.02
N ASP A 74 2.64 -2.30 3.82
CA ASP A 74 3.99 -2.86 3.87
C ASP A 74 3.94 -4.26 3.25
N VAL A 75 4.63 -4.42 2.11
CA VAL A 75 4.67 -5.67 1.35
C VAL A 75 6.12 -6.14 1.30
N ALA A 76 6.40 -7.26 1.96
CA ALA A 76 7.75 -7.81 2.07
C ALA A 76 8.80 -6.77 2.52
N GLY A 77 8.45 -5.91 3.50
CA GLY A 77 9.32 -4.85 4.03
C GLY A 77 9.42 -3.59 3.15
N THR A 78 8.69 -3.53 2.04
CA THR A 78 8.58 -2.33 1.20
C THR A 78 7.30 -1.58 1.53
N ARG A 79 7.43 -0.30 1.92
CA ARG A 79 6.27 0.60 2.05
C ARG A 79 5.76 1.01 0.68
N VAL A 80 4.49 0.72 0.44
CA VAL A 80 3.76 1.01 -0.80
C VAL A 80 2.57 1.91 -0.47
N ARG A 81 2.55 3.12 -1.01
CA ARG A 81 1.36 3.97 -1.08
C ARG A 81 0.53 3.59 -2.30
N LEU A 82 -0.77 3.44 -2.12
CA LEU A 82 -1.70 3.10 -3.18
C LEU A 82 -1.82 4.30 -4.13
N TYR A 83 -1.43 4.10 -5.38
CA TYR A 83 -1.50 5.09 -6.45
C TYR A 83 -2.94 5.55 -6.69
N GLY A 84 -3.11 6.86 -6.92
CA GLY A 84 -4.34 7.48 -7.43
C GLY A 84 -5.50 7.55 -6.45
N ILE A 85 -5.30 7.20 -5.18
CA ILE A 85 -6.32 7.27 -4.14
C ILE A 85 -5.78 8.02 -2.93
N ASP A 86 -6.68 8.56 -2.11
CA ASP A 86 -6.35 9.19 -0.84
C ASP A 86 -7.37 8.72 0.21
N ALA A 87 -6.91 7.98 1.21
CA ALA A 87 -7.78 7.48 2.27
C ALA A 87 -7.80 8.46 3.46
N PRO A 88 -8.86 8.47 4.28
CA PRO A 88 -8.84 9.23 5.53
C PRO A 88 -7.61 8.86 6.37
N GLU A 89 -6.94 9.87 6.92
CA GLU A 89 -5.76 9.67 7.77
C GLU A 89 -6.13 8.81 8.97
N HIS A 90 -5.17 8.05 9.51
CA HIS A 90 -5.46 7.02 10.51
C HIS A 90 -6.27 7.52 11.73
N ASP A 91 -5.98 8.73 12.19
CA ASP A 91 -6.62 9.42 13.31
C ASP A 91 -7.81 10.30 12.90
N GLN A 92 -8.11 10.38 11.60
CA GLN A 92 -9.22 11.17 11.09
C GLN A 92 -10.58 10.61 11.53
N THR A 93 -11.44 11.52 11.97
CA THR A 93 -12.83 11.23 12.29
C THR A 93 -13.79 11.85 11.29
N CYS A 94 -14.93 11.18 11.07
CA CYS A 94 -15.98 11.58 10.15
C CYS A 94 -17.33 11.51 10.86
N ARG A 95 -18.41 12.01 10.25
CA ARG A 95 -19.77 11.88 10.80
C ARG A 95 -20.67 11.07 9.88
N ARG A 96 -21.45 10.17 10.46
CA ARG A 96 -22.49 9.39 9.78
C ARG A 96 -23.69 9.24 10.72
N ALA A 97 -24.90 9.48 10.22
CA ALA A 97 -26.13 9.42 11.02
C ALA A 97 -26.05 10.21 12.34
N GLY A 98 -25.47 11.42 12.30
CA GLY A 98 -25.32 12.30 13.47
C GLY A 98 -24.24 11.89 14.48
N LYS A 99 -23.51 10.80 14.25
CA LYS A 99 -22.46 10.30 15.16
C LYS A 99 -21.08 10.46 14.54
N THR A 100 -20.10 10.84 15.36
CA THR A 100 -18.68 10.82 14.98
C THR A 100 -18.15 9.39 15.02
N TYR A 101 -17.35 9.00 14.04
CA TYR A 101 -16.70 7.69 13.96
C TYR A 101 -15.27 7.82 13.39
N ALA A 102 -14.40 6.87 13.72
CA ALA A 102 -12.99 6.86 13.30
C ALA A 102 -12.85 6.33 11.86
N CYS A 103 -13.13 7.19 10.87
CA CYS A 103 -13.15 6.78 9.47
C CYS A 103 -11.80 6.33 8.93
N GLY A 104 -10.68 6.88 9.42
CA GLY A 104 -9.34 6.38 9.06
C GLY A 104 -9.08 4.95 9.50
N GLN A 105 -9.45 4.64 10.74
CA GLN A 105 -9.33 3.29 11.30
C GLN A 105 -10.31 2.32 10.61
N GLU A 106 -11.54 2.76 10.32
CA GLU A 106 -12.52 1.97 9.55
C GLU A 106 -11.99 1.63 8.15
N ALA A 107 -11.39 2.59 7.44
CA ALA A 107 -10.78 2.35 6.12
C ALA A 107 -9.65 1.33 6.20
N ALA A 108 -8.71 1.50 7.14
CA ALA A 108 -7.61 0.57 7.33
C ALA A 108 -8.09 -0.83 7.75
N ALA A 109 -9.10 -0.93 8.61
CA ALA A 109 -9.69 -2.20 9.03
C ALA A 109 -10.38 -2.92 7.85
N SER A 110 -11.10 -2.17 7.01
CA SER A 110 -11.73 -2.72 5.81
C SER A 110 -10.70 -3.25 4.82
N LEU A 111 -9.61 -2.51 4.59
CA LEU A 111 -8.48 -2.97 3.78
C LEU A 111 -7.84 -4.24 4.35
N ARG A 112 -7.62 -4.32 5.67
CA ARG A 112 -7.11 -5.53 6.33
C ARG A 112 -8.02 -6.73 6.10
N ALA A 113 -9.32 -6.57 6.29
CA ALA A 113 -10.29 -7.64 6.07
C ALA A 113 -10.31 -8.07 4.59
N PHE A 114 -10.26 -7.12 3.66
CA PHE A 114 -10.27 -7.39 2.23
C PHE A 114 -9.00 -8.05 1.71
N LEU A 115 -7.85 -7.86 2.33
CA LEU A 115 -6.61 -8.56 1.96
C LEU A 115 -6.46 -9.90 2.70
N GLY A 116 -6.84 -9.94 3.98
CA GLY A 116 -6.63 -11.12 4.84
C GLY A 116 -5.16 -11.56 4.83
N THR A 117 -4.90 -12.85 4.67
CA THR A 117 -3.55 -13.43 4.60
C THR A 117 -3.04 -13.65 3.17
N ARG A 118 -3.74 -13.11 2.16
CA ARG A 118 -3.39 -13.33 0.75
C ARG A 118 -2.15 -12.54 0.35
N SER A 119 -1.44 -13.08 -0.63
CA SER A 119 -0.34 -12.37 -1.28
C SER A 119 -0.88 -11.25 -2.16
N VAL A 120 -0.34 -10.05 -1.98
CA VAL A 120 -0.64 -8.86 -2.75
C VAL A 120 0.55 -8.59 -3.67
N THR A 121 0.26 -8.23 -4.92
CA THR A 121 1.27 -7.83 -5.90
C THR A 121 1.06 -6.37 -6.25
N CYS A 122 2.06 -5.53 -5.98
CA CYS A 122 2.04 -4.11 -6.26
C CYS A 122 3.03 -3.76 -7.36
N GLN A 123 2.51 -3.17 -8.43
CA GLN A 123 3.32 -2.63 -9.53
C GLN A 123 3.65 -1.17 -9.24
N ARG A 124 4.94 -0.84 -9.15
CA ARG A 124 5.39 0.53 -8.94
C ARG A 124 5.03 1.39 -10.15
N ARG A 125 4.36 2.52 -9.88
CA ARG A 125 4.07 3.59 -10.85
C ARG A 125 5.00 4.77 -10.65
N ASP A 126 5.34 5.08 -9.40
CA ASP A 126 6.19 6.21 -9.07
C ASP A 126 6.93 5.99 -7.73
N THR A 127 7.71 6.96 -7.30
CA THR A 127 8.34 7.03 -5.99
C THR A 127 8.13 8.43 -5.43
N ASP A 128 7.55 8.52 -4.24
CA ASP A 128 7.24 9.83 -3.65
C ASP A 128 8.50 10.52 -3.10
N ARG A 129 8.34 11.79 -2.69
CA ARG A 129 9.42 12.61 -2.11
C ARG A 129 10.08 12.03 -0.85
N TYR A 130 9.45 11.06 -0.19
CA TYR A 130 9.96 10.38 1.00
C TYR A 130 10.62 9.04 0.66
N GLY A 131 10.71 8.70 -0.63
CA GLY A 131 11.29 7.45 -1.12
C GLY A 131 10.35 6.24 -0.99
N ARG A 132 9.06 6.43 -0.73
CA ARG A 132 8.08 5.33 -0.71
C ARG A 132 7.73 4.92 -2.13
N THR A 133 7.50 3.62 -2.33
CA THR A 133 6.94 3.14 -3.59
C THR A 133 5.50 3.61 -3.71
N VAL A 134 5.13 4.19 -4.85
CA VAL A 134 3.73 4.51 -5.16
C VAL A 134 3.28 3.53 -6.25
N GLY A 135 2.22 2.77 -6.02
CA GLY A 135 1.88 1.65 -6.89
C GLY A 135 0.42 1.22 -6.92
N VAL A 136 0.09 0.46 -7.96
CA VAL A 136 -1.21 -0.20 -8.10
C VAL A 136 -1.08 -1.62 -7.58
N CYS A 137 -1.86 -1.96 -6.56
CA CYS A 137 -1.81 -3.26 -5.91
C CYS A 137 -2.98 -4.14 -6.35
N ARG A 138 -2.70 -5.44 -6.55
CA ARG A 138 -3.70 -6.45 -6.87
C ARG A 138 -3.65 -7.61 -5.89
N VAL A 139 -4.82 -8.13 -5.55
CA VAL A 139 -4.99 -9.37 -4.79
C VAL A 139 -5.97 -10.27 -5.53
N ASN A 140 -5.56 -11.51 -5.86
CA ASN A 140 -6.36 -12.44 -6.67
C ASN A 140 -6.92 -11.80 -7.96
N GLY A 141 -6.13 -10.96 -8.63
CA GLY A 141 -6.54 -10.23 -9.84
C GLY A 141 -7.41 -8.99 -9.60
N THR A 142 -7.93 -8.78 -8.39
CA THR A 142 -8.73 -7.59 -8.05
C THR A 142 -7.82 -6.40 -7.76
N ASP A 143 -8.14 -5.25 -8.36
CA ASP A 143 -7.50 -3.96 -8.06
C ASP A 143 -7.88 -3.49 -6.65
N VAL A 144 -6.89 -3.46 -5.75
CA VAL A 144 -7.06 -3.05 -4.35
C VAL A 144 -7.37 -1.56 -4.26
N ASN A 145 -6.72 -0.75 -5.09
CA ASN A 145 -6.87 0.71 -5.08
C ASN A 145 -8.31 1.07 -5.49
N GLY A 146 -8.76 0.52 -6.62
CA GLY A 146 -10.12 0.70 -7.10
C GLY A 146 -11.17 0.15 -6.14
N TRP A 147 -10.89 -0.98 -5.48
CA TRP A 147 -11.79 -1.54 -4.47
C TRP A 147 -11.97 -0.60 -3.27
N MET A 148 -10.88 -0.01 -2.76
CA MET A 148 -10.96 0.95 -1.65
C MET A 148 -11.88 2.13 -1.97
N VAL A 149 -11.75 2.69 -3.17
CA VAL A 149 -12.61 3.80 -3.62
C VAL A 149 -14.05 3.34 -3.83
N ALA A 150 -14.26 2.17 -4.45
CA ALA A 150 -15.60 1.64 -4.71
C ALA A 150 -16.41 1.32 -3.43
N GLN A 151 -15.72 1.03 -2.31
CA GLN A 151 -16.33 0.85 -0.99
C GLN A 151 -16.49 2.18 -0.21
N GLY A 152 -15.99 3.30 -0.73
CA GLY A 152 -16.00 4.58 -0.04
C GLY A 152 -15.02 4.65 1.14
N HIS A 153 -13.96 3.85 1.13
CA HIS A 153 -12.88 3.89 2.13
C HIS A 153 -11.71 4.77 1.70
N ALA A 154 -11.70 5.23 0.45
CA ALA A 154 -10.77 6.23 -0.08
C ALA A 154 -11.48 7.12 -1.11
N LEU A 155 -10.92 8.30 -1.36
CA LEU A 155 -11.33 9.19 -2.44
C LEU A 155 -10.42 8.98 -3.65
N ALA A 156 -10.92 9.31 -4.85
CA ALA A 156 -10.05 9.41 -6.02
C ALA A 156 -9.17 10.66 -5.88
N TYR A 157 -7.85 10.50 -5.97
CA TYR A 157 -6.92 11.61 -5.78
C TYR A 157 -6.69 12.38 -7.09
N ARG A 158 -7.65 13.23 -7.43
CA ARG A 158 -7.79 13.88 -8.75
C ARG A 158 -6.62 14.76 -9.17
N GLU A 159 -5.81 15.22 -8.21
CA GLU A 159 -4.59 15.98 -8.49
C GLU A 159 -3.55 15.11 -9.23
N TYR A 160 -3.54 13.79 -9.01
CA TYR A 160 -2.52 12.88 -9.54
C TYR A 160 -3.06 11.85 -10.53
N ALA A 161 -4.33 11.47 -10.42
CA ALA A 161 -4.91 10.42 -11.25
C ALA A 161 -6.43 10.58 -11.41
N THR A 162 -6.95 10.09 -12.54
CA THR A 162 -8.40 10.06 -12.81
C THR A 162 -8.97 8.64 -12.86
N ASP A 163 -8.10 7.63 -12.76
CA ASP A 163 -8.39 6.19 -12.92
C ASP A 163 -9.56 5.70 -12.05
N TYR A 164 -9.74 6.29 -10.86
CA TYR A 164 -10.73 5.85 -9.87
C TYR A 164 -11.93 6.78 -9.68
N VAL A 165 -12.05 7.84 -10.50
CA VAL A 165 -13.21 8.77 -10.45
C VAL A 165 -14.54 8.05 -10.67
N PRO A 166 -14.68 7.10 -11.62
CA PRO A 166 -15.94 6.36 -11.79
C PRO A 166 -16.35 5.57 -10.53
N GLN A 167 -15.38 4.96 -9.85
CA GLN A 167 -15.59 4.19 -8.61
C GLN A 167 -16.04 5.10 -7.48
N GLU A 168 -15.45 6.31 -7.37
CA GLU A 168 -15.82 7.30 -6.36
C GLU A 168 -17.24 7.81 -6.61
N ASN A 169 -17.59 8.11 -7.86
CA ASN A 169 -18.93 8.54 -8.26
C ASN A 169 -19.97 7.47 -7.90
N ALA A 170 -19.67 6.19 -8.15
CA ALA A 170 -20.53 5.08 -7.78
C ALA A 170 -20.67 4.93 -6.25
N ALA A 171 -19.57 5.03 -5.50
CA ALA A 171 -19.60 4.99 -4.04
C ALA A 171 -20.41 6.14 -3.44
N ARG A 172 -20.30 7.35 -4.02
CA ARG A 172 -21.07 8.54 -3.64
C ARG A 172 -22.57 8.37 -3.90
N ALA A 173 -22.94 7.91 -5.10
CA ALA A 173 -24.33 7.63 -5.45
C ALA A 173 -24.95 6.57 -4.52
N ALA A 174 -24.16 5.55 -4.17
CA ALA A 174 -24.57 4.49 -3.26
C ALA A 174 -24.42 4.83 -1.76
N LYS A 175 -23.99 6.06 -1.41
CA LYS A 175 -23.73 6.50 -0.03
C LYS A 175 -22.88 5.49 0.75
N ARG A 176 -21.79 5.00 0.15
CA ARG A 176 -20.86 4.04 0.77
C ARG A 176 -19.76 4.73 1.56
N GLY A 177 -19.32 4.07 2.64
CA GLY A 177 -18.19 4.52 3.44
C GLY A 177 -18.31 5.99 3.86
N VAL A 178 -17.27 6.79 3.64
CA VAL A 178 -17.27 8.22 4.01
C VAL A 178 -18.39 9.01 3.32
N HIS A 179 -18.83 8.59 2.12
CA HIS A 179 -19.93 9.25 1.40
C HIS A 179 -21.32 9.04 2.01
N ALA A 180 -21.45 8.18 3.04
CA ALA A 180 -22.70 8.01 3.77
C ALA A 180 -23.01 9.17 4.74
N GLY A 181 -22.06 10.10 4.92
CA GLY A 181 -22.22 11.24 5.80
C GLY A 181 -21.27 12.38 5.42
N THR A 182 -20.74 13.09 6.41
CA THR A 182 -19.85 14.24 6.20
C THR A 182 -18.44 13.91 6.63
N TYR A 183 -17.47 14.32 5.84
CA TYR A 183 -16.04 14.15 6.09
C TYR A 183 -15.28 15.40 5.65
N VAL A 184 -14.13 15.63 6.27
CA VAL A 184 -13.10 16.53 5.74
C VAL A 184 -12.31 15.75 4.68
N ASN A 185 -11.97 16.38 3.56
CA ASN A 185 -11.11 15.72 2.57
C ASN A 185 -9.79 15.29 3.24
N PRO A 186 -9.27 14.07 3.02
CA PRO A 186 -8.03 13.66 3.69
C PRO A 186 -6.84 14.57 3.39
N ALA A 187 -6.75 15.15 2.19
CA ALA A 187 -5.76 16.17 1.87
C ALA A 187 -5.91 17.41 2.74
N ASP A 188 -7.12 17.95 2.87
CA ASP A 188 -7.40 19.10 3.72
C ASP A 188 -7.13 18.76 5.19
N PHE A 189 -7.49 17.56 5.66
CA PHE A 189 -7.21 17.10 7.02
C PHE A 189 -5.71 17.06 7.33
N ARG A 190 -4.85 16.72 6.36
CA ARG A 190 -3.39 16.81 6.54
C ARG A 190 -2.91 18.25 6.71
N HIS A 191 -3.50 19.19 5.98
CA HIS A 191 -3.15 20.61 6.06
C HIS A 191 -3.70 21.26 7.35
N GLU A 192 -4.89 20.86 7.79
CA GLU A 192 -5.52 21.32 9.03
C GLU A 192 -4.92 20.64 10.27
N GLY A 193 -4.53 19.36 10.17
CA GLY A 193 -3.85 18.60 11.23
C GLY A 193 -2.42 19.09 11.50
N ALA A 194 -1.77 19.70 10.51
CA ALA A 194 -0.53 20.45 10.72
C ALA A 194 -0.73 21.70 11.61
N ALA A 195 -1.98 22.17 11.76
CA ALA A 195 -2.37 23.20 12.71
C ALA A 195 -2.90 22.63 14.06
N ALA A 196 -2.91 21.30 14.22
CA ALA A 196 -3.47 20.59 15.39
C ALA A 196 -2.41 19.87 16.26
N ALA A 197 -1.11 20.13 16.07
CA ALA A 197 -0.24 20.12 17.25
C ALA A 197 -0.69 21.28 18.13
N PRO A 198 -0.92 21.11 19.44
CA PRO A 198 -1.17 22.26 20.30
C PRO A 198 0.09 23.13 20.23
N ALA A 199 0.05 24.18 19.41
CA ALA A 199 0.94 25.30 19.60
C ALA A 199 0.83 25.67 21.08
N PRO A 200 1.94 25.82 21.82
CA PRO A 200 1.87 26.31 23.19
C PRO A 200 1.03 27.58 23.11
N THR A 201 -0.12 27.57 23.79
CA THR A 201 -1.16 28.61 23.73
C THR A 201 -0.51 29.96 23.52
N ALA A 202 -0.46 30.40 22.27
CA ALA A 202 0.02 31.71 21.92
C ALA A 202 -1.12 32.61 22.38
N SER A 203 -1.05 32.98 23.66
CA SER A 203 -1.71 34.14 24.21
C SER A 203 -1.69 35.20 23.14
N ARG A 204 -2.90 35.61 22.75
CA ARG A 204 -3.19 36.69 21.81
C ARG A 204 -2.65 38.00 22.39
N ARG A 205 -1.33 38.15 22.46
CA ARG A 205 -0.67 39.43 22.69
C ARG A 205 -0.72 40.17 21.37
N THR A 206 -1.68 41.08 21.26
CA THR A 206 -1.83 42.01 20.13
C THR A 206 -0.78 43.11 20.14
N THR A 207 0.03 43.24 21.20
CA THR A 207 1.10 44.24 21.25
C THR A 207 2.30 43.79 20.41
N PRO A 208 2.73 44.58 19.41
CA PRO A 208 3.94 44.31 18.65
C PRO A 208 5.18 44.19 19.56
N TYR A 209 6.12 43.29 19.22
CA TYR A 209 7.39 43.21 19.92
C TYR A 209 8.18 44.52 19.72
N ALA A 210 8.82 44.99 20.79
CA ALA A 210 9.62 46.21 20.78
C ALA A 210 10.92 46.04 19.99
N ASN A 211 11.50 44.83 20.00
CA ASN A 211 12.72 44.47 19.27
C ASN A 211 12.85 42.94 19.11
N CYS A 212 13.79 42.49 18.27
CA CYS A 212 14.01 41.08 17.99
C CYS A 212 14.54 40.26 19.17
N ALA A 213 15.23 40.88 20.14
CA ALA A 213 15.66 40.17 21.34
C ALA A 213 14.45 39.71 22.17
N GLN A 214 13.42 40.55 22.27
CA GLN A 214 12.16 40.20 22.93
C GLN A 214 11.42 39.05 22.22
N ALA A 215 11.40 39.07 20.88
CA ALA A 215 10.77 38.01 20.08
C ALA A 215 11.53 36.67 20.18
N ARG A 216 12.87 36.70 20.19
CA ARG A 216 13.73 35.51 20.38
C ARG A 216 13.60 34.94 21.78
N ALA A 217 13.60 35.79 22.81
CA ALA A 217 13.37 35.37 24.20
C ALA A 217 11.99 34.72 24.40
N ALA A 218 11.01 35.09 23.57
CA ALA A 218 9.68 34.46 23.55
C ALA A 218 9.60 33.19 22.69
N GLY A 219 10.67 32.80 21.98
CA GLY A 219 10.69 31.64 21.09
C GLY A 219 9.81 31.79 19.85
N ARG A 220 9.63 33.02 19.34
CA ARG A 220 8.67 33.34 18.27
C ARG A 220 9.31 33.78 16.95
N THR A 221 10.63 33.75 16.79
CA THR A 221 11.30 34.19 15.56
C THR A 221 11.52 33.06 14.54
N PRO A 222 11.31 33.30 13.24
CA PRO A 222 10.81 34.55 12.64
C PRO A 222 9.30 34.74 12.89
N VAL A 223 8.88 35.98 13.16
CA VAL A 223 7.45 36.32 13.36
C VAL A 223 6.86 36.78 12.03
N LEU A 224 5.77 36.16 11.59
CA LEU A 224 5.18 36.42 10.27
C LEU A 224 4.16 37.57 10.30
N ARG A 225 4.02 38.28 9.17
CA ARG A 225 3.00 39.31 8.97
C ARG A 225 1.60 38.72 9.21
N GLY A 226 0.87 39.31 10.16
CA GLY A 226 -0.45 38.83 10.59
C GLY A 226 -0.44 38.02 11.89
N GLU A 227 0.73 37.62 12.40
CA GLU A 227 0.85 37.02 13.73
C GLU A 227 0.81 38.07 14.85
N GLY A 228 0.30 37.68 16.02
CA GLY A 228 0.36 38.51 17.22
C GLY A 228 1.81 38.82 17.60
N GLY A 229 2.12 40.11 17.77
CA GLY A 229 3.48 40.57 18.05
C GLY A 229 4.26 41.05 16.82
N TYR A 230 3.75 40.89 15.59
CA TYR A 230 4.42 41.40 14.39
C TYR A 230 4.60 42.93 14.43
N ASN A 231 5.80 43.39 14.07
CA ASN A 231 6.19 44.80 13.97
C ASN A 231 6.91 45.02 12.64
N ALA A 232 6.26 45.70 11.70
CA ALA A 232 6.83 45.98 10.37
C ALA A 232 8.17 46.74 10.42
N LYS A 233 8.52 47.42 11.52
CA LYS A 233 9.82 48.08 11.68
C LYS A 233 10.99 47.10 11.89
N LEU A 234 10.70 45.85 12.23
CA LEU A 234 11.69 44.79 12.46
C LEU A 234 11.78 43.81 11.27
N ASP A 235 10.97 44.05 10.23
CA ASP A 235 10.96 43.36 8.94
C ASP A 235 11.89 44.16 8.00
N GLY A 236 13.19 43.83 8.06
CA GLY A 236 14.26 44.66 7.48
C GLY A 236 14.28 44.66 5.95
N ASP A 237 13.83 43.58 5.33
CA ASP A 237 13.74 43.40 3.88
C ASP A 237 12.30 43.49 3.35
N GLY A 238 11.30 43.53 4.24
CA GLY A 238 9.90 43.81 3.91
C GLY A 238 9.14 42.61 3.36
N ASP A 239 9.72 41.41 3.45
CA ASP A 239 9.18 40.17 2.88
C ASP A 239 8.02 39.58 3.72
N GLY A 240 7.74 40.17 4.88
CA GLY A 240 6.72 39.72 5.81
C GLY A 240 7.23 38.83 6.93
N ARG A 241 8.55 38.70 7.12
CA ARG A 241 9.19 37.86 8.13
C ARG A 241 10.12 38.74 8.97
N MET A 242 9.67 39.14 10.15
CA MET A 242 10.53 39.96 11.02
C MET A 242 11.46 39.09 11.88
N CYS A 243 12.65 39.63 12.16
CA CYS A 243 13.67 39.01 13.02
C CYS A 243 14.22 37.67 12.51
N GLU A 244 14.40 37.55 11.19
CA GLU A 244 15.23 36.50 10.58
C GLU A 244 16.68 36.50 11.12
#